data_AF-A0A0V1JK60-F1
#
_entry.id   AF-A0A0V1JK60-F1
#
_cell.length_a   1.000
_cell.length_b   1.000
_cell.length_c   1.000
_cell.angle_alpha   90.00
_cell.angle_beta   90.00
_cell.angle_gamma   90.00
#
_symmetry.space_group_name_H-M   'P 1'
#
loop_
_entity.id
_entity.type
_entity.pdbx_description
1 polymer ?
#
loop_
_entity_poly.entity_id
_entity_poly.type
_entity_poly.pdbx_seq_one_letter_code
_entity_poly.pdbx_strand_id
1 'polypeptide(L)'
;LDNFVMNRLTGDYFERTLYKIFVSMDKHTNAEQLAQVLRVDLNLVLNAISVFYRLGIAYRAPSELEIQPNRSIDVGLNSSRKQSVEGSLVDLLHDAVISDCSSKLSLQNQNIHSNTDMLYTSLTADSLESKRIAFMFDSSLTAILMMGNLSNSLKCHAVTLFEVGKLGDESLNSFLSDLAEAPCLTDVEMERHNEYLQVLRCTIEYLRSFAELDLIRCGSLLGLDSAARMRLLCKNYRLLISMAPIRVDVNLVNPSAVATVGSLNAEFASPWFQLYIYKTIGNGPLSLLLRRGTRLKCLPNPFKKYSHLLVTSWAHDPTIITINSCLITINEMLQHNAVFVQATNCSLEDLQILHIPFPECMQKRIVDQDSTTTGPLEQHPYFWKIVELLDLTVTCGYVTMIRIGCSSKLNCEKFQKAEKVEKKRGYMMTFGPSAVNSKDPRKTPSTCNSDTVDHYSCWTLYDCVFGVPLFDKRLNASICEKLLTFELVNFTNAKASLAFNTKLLHQVKAFIAKYQTESVAQSRQHSDDNAAPYPEVNLLFHEGEVTIWDVC
;
A
#
# COMPACT_ATOMS: atom_id res chain seq x y z
N LEU A 1 -3.88 -11.45 -21.24
CA LEU A 1 -3.21 -10.15 -21.51
C LEU A 1 -1.71 -10.39 -21.74
N ASP A 2 -1.38 -11.55 -22.30
CA ASP A 2 -0.10 -12.16 -22.01
C ASP A 2 0.95 -11.53 -22.92
N ASN A 3 2.06 -11.07 -22.32
CA ASN A 3 3.19 -10.41 -22.99
C ASN A 3 2.95 -8.97 -23.50
N PHE A 4 1.97 -8.26 -22.96
CA PHE A 4 1.82 -6.82 -23.26
C PHE A 4 2.93 -6.01 -22.56
N VAL A 5 3.83 -5.43 -23.36
CA VAL A 5 4.86 -4.48 -22.91
C VAL A 5 4.82 -3.28 -23.85
N MET A 6 4.71 -2.09 -23.29
CA MET A 6 4.71 -0.85 -24.07
C MET A 6 5.68 0.12 -23.41
N ASN A 7 6.66 0.59 -24.18
CA ASN A 7 7.61 1.58 -23.68
C ASN A 7 6.87 2.90 -23.49
N ARG A 8 6.82 3.42 -22.26
CA ARG A 8 6.22 4.72 -21.95
C ARG A 8 7.00 5.84 -22.65
N LEU A 9 6.62 6.16 -23.88
CA LEU A 9 7.22 7.26 -24.62
C LEU A 9 6.55 8.55 -24.15
N THR A 10 7.35 9.48 -23.64
CA THR A 10 6.86 10.78 -23.20
C THR A 10 6.43 11.60 -24.42
N GLY A 11 5.13 11.67 -24.68
CA GLY A 11 4.58 12.63 -25.66
C GLY A 11 3.36 12.17 -26.47
N ASP A 12 3.06 10.87 -26.55
CA ASP A 12 1.89 10.42 -27.30
C ASP A 12 0.61 10.45 -26.46
N TYR A 13 -0.34 11.29 -26.87
CA TYR A 13 -1.64 11.42 -26.23
C TYR A 13 -2.48 10.14 -26.38
N PHE A 14 -2.32 9.42 -27.50
CA PHE A 14 -3.08 8.21 -27.78
C PHE A 14 -2.58 7.08 -26.88
N GLU A 15 -1.27 6.90 -26.78
CA GLU A 15 -0.63 5.96 -25.84
C GLU A 15 -1.10 6.20 -24.40
N ARG A 16 -1.08 7.46 -23.93
CA ARG A 16 -1.59 7.80 -22.60
C ARG A 16 -3.06 7.41 -22.43
N THR A 17 -3.88 7.60 -23.47
CA THR A 17 -5.29 7.24 -23.41
C THR A 17 -5.49 5.72 -23.39
N LEU A 18 -4.69 4.97 -24.13
CA LEU A 18 -4.70 3.50 -24.07
C LEU A 18 -4.44 3.04 -22.63
N TYR A 19 -3.42 3.55 -21.94
CA TYR A 19 -3.17 3.19 -20.53
C TYR A 19 -4.34 3.53 -19.59
N LYS A 20 -4.95 4.71 -19.76
CA LYS A 20 -6.10 5.12 -18.93
C LYS A 20 -7.27 4.14 -19.11
N ILE A 21 -7.54 3.76 -20.36
CA ILE A 21 -8.59 2.80 -20.69
C ILE A 21 -8.23 1.43 -20.13
N PHE A 22 -6.98 0.98 -20.28
CA PHE A 22 -6.52 -0.32 -19.81
C PHE A 22 -6.72 -0.54 -18.30
N VAL A 23 -6.34 0.45 -17.47
CA VAL A 23 -6.53 0.40 -16.01
C VAL A 23 -8.02 0.44 -15.63
N SER A 24 -8.84 1.07 -16.46
CA SER A 24 -10.25 1.35 -16.18
C SER A 24 -11.21 0.34 -16.79
N MET A 25 -10.73 -0.56 -17.64
CA MET A 25 -11.52 -1.60 -18.28
C MET A 25 -11.99 -2.61 -17.23
N ASP A 26 -13.27 -2.95 -17.33
CA ASP A 26 -13.91 -3.96 -16.51
C ASP A 26 -15.12 -4.54 -17.26
N LYS A 27 -15.45 -5.80 -16.97
CA LYS A 27 -16.48 -6.60 -17.66
C LYS A 27 -17.87 -5.98 -17.58
N HIS A 28 -18.15 -5.24 -16.51
CA HIS A 28 -19.44 -4.59 -16.26
C HIS A 28 -19.50 -3.15 -16.81
N THR A 29 -18.51 -2.71 -17.57
CA THR A 29 -18.40 -1.32 -18.05
C THR A 29 -18.56 -1.24 -19.55
N ASN A 30 -19.62 -0.58 -20.00
CA ASN A 30 -19.80 -0.28 -21.42
C ASN A 30 -18.90 0.89 -21.87
N ALA A 31 -18.61 0.98 -23.17
CA ALA A 31 -17.74 2.02 -23.74
C ALA A 31 -18.22 3.45 -23.42
N GLU A 32 -19.54 3.69 -23.45
CA GLU A 32 -20.15 4.97 -23.10
C GLU A 32 -19.89 5.34 -21.64
N GLN A 33 -20.09 4.39 -20.73
CA GLN A 33 -19.85 4.63 -19.33
C GLN A 33 -18.36 4.82 -19.02
N LEU A 34 -17.49 4.14 -19.77
CA LEU A 34 -16.04 4.30 -19.66
C LEU A 34 -15.60 5.69 -20.12
N ALA A 35 -16.16 6.18 -21.23
CA ALA A 35 -15.98 7.55 -21.70
C ALA A 35 -16.42 8.58 -20.64
N GLN A 36 -17.57 8.35 -19.99
CA GLN A 36 -18.08 9.21 -18.92
C GLN A 36 -17.16 9.20 -17.68
N VAL A 37 -16.68 8.02 -17.24
CA VAL A 37 -15.78 7.89 -16.09
C VAL A 37 -14.46 8.59 -16.36
N LEU A 38 -13.87 8.41 -17.55
CA LEU A 38 -12.58 8.99 -17.93
C LEU A 38 -12.67 10.44 -18.42
N ARG A 39 -13.88 10.94 -18.73
CA ARG A 39 -14.10 12.22 -19.44
C ARG A 39 -13.28 12.33 -20.72
N VAL A 40 -13.32 11.27 -21.51
CA VAL A 40 -12.71 11.19 -22.83
C VAL A 40 -13.82 11.08 -23.87
N ASP A 41 -13.61 11.61 -25.08
CA ASP A 41 -14.57 11.46 -26.17
C ASP A 41 -14.86 9.99 -26.45
N LEU A 42 -16.14 9.65 -26.64
CA LEU A 42 -16.60 8.29 -26.91
C LEU A 42 -15.92 7.73 -28.16
N ASN A 43 -15.75 8.53 -29.22
CA ASN A 43 -15.10 8.09 -30.44
C ASN A 43 -13.64 7.65 -30.19
N LEU A 44 -12.94 8.37 -29.31
CA LEU A 44 -11.56 8.06 -28.98
C LEU A 44 -11.46 6.79 -28.12
N VAL A 45 -12.43 6.57 -27.22
CA VAL A 45 -12.57 5.31 -26.48
C VAL A 45 -12.88 4.15 -27.43
N LEU A 46 -13.78 4.31 -28.39
CA LEU A 46 -14.10 3.29 -29.39
C LEU A 46 -12.91 2.97 -30.29
N ASN A 47 -12.13 3.98 -30.70
CA ASN A 47 -10.90 3.78 -31.47
C ASN A 47 -9.86 2.98 -30.66
N ALA A 48 -9.64 3.34 -29.39
CA ALA A 48 -8.75 2.62 -28.50
C ALA A 48 -9.19 1.16 -28.30
N ILE A 49 -10.47 0.94 -28.04
CA ILE A 49 -11.05 -0.41 -27.92
C ILE A 49 -10.88 -1.20 -29.23
N SER A 50 -11.07 -0.57 -30.39
CA SER A 50 -10.83 -1.20 -31.70
C SER A 50 -9.37 -1.64 -31.87
N VAL A 51 -8.42 -0.82 -31.43
CA VAL A 51 -6.99 -1.19 -31.41
C VAL A 51 -6.77 -2.40 -30.49
N PHE A 52 -7.37 -2.42 -29.30
CA PHE A 52 -7.26 -3.57 -28.40
C PHE A 52 -7.84 -4.86 -28.99
N TYR A 53 -8.96 -4.78 -29.72
CA TYR A 53 -9.51 -5.92 -30.44
C TYR A 53 -8.57 -6.44 -31.52
N ARG A 54 -8.00 -5.54 -32.34
CA ARG A 54 -7.08 -5.92 -33.43
C ARG A 54 -5.78 -6.53 -32.92
N LEU A 55 -5.31 -6.06 -31.76
CA LEU A 55 -4.13 -6.59 -31.10
C LEU A 55 -4.44 -7.89 -30.30
N GLY A 56 -5.70 -8.32 -30.23
CA GLY A 56 -6.12 -9.49 -29.44
C GLY A 56 -6.01 -9.30 -27.93
N ILE A 57 -5.93 -8.04 -27.47
CA ILE A 57 -5.80 -7.66 -26.05
C ILE A 57 -7.17 -7.70 -25.36
N ALA A 58 -8.22 -7.35 -26.09
CA ALA A 58 -9.60 -7.37 -25.60
C ALA A 58 -10.47 -8.28 -26.45
N TYR A 59 -11.43 -8.94 -25.82
CA TYR A 59 -12.48 -9.73 -26.47
C TYR A 59 -13.85 -9.20 -26.04
N ARG A 60 -14.84 -9.40 -26.91
CA ARG A 60 -16.19 -8.92 -26.65
C ARG A 60 -16.78 -9.92 -25.66
N ALA A 61 -17.22 -9.44 -24.50
CA ALA A 61 -17.94 -10.29 -23.57
C ALA A 61 -19.15 -10.88 -24.31
N PRO A 62 -19.37 -12.21 -24.27
CA PRO A 62 -20.58 -12.79 -24.84
C PRO A 62 -21.77 -12.17 -24.12
N SER A 63 -22.78 -11.73 -24.89
CA SER A 63 -24.00 -11.21 -24.26
C SER A 63 -24.66 -12.36 -23.50
N GLU A 64 -25.19 -12.11 -22.29
CA GLU A 64 -25.88 -13.13 -21.48
C GLU A 64 -27.04 -13.84 -22.22
N LEU A 65 -27.48 -13.30 -23.37
CA LEU A 65 -28.46 -13.88 -24.27
C LEU A 65 -27.92 -14.97 -25.22
N GLU A 66 -26.60 -15.18 -25.30
CA GLU A 66 -25.98 -16.20 -26.18
C GLU A 66 -25.71 -17.53 -25.47
N ILE A 67 -25.99 -17.64 -24.17
CA ILE A 67 -25.89 -18.91 -23.42
C ILE A 67 -27.24 -19.63 -23.49
N GLN A 68 -27.60 -20.13 -24.68
CA GLN A 68 -28.46 -21.30 -24.81
C GLN A 68 -27.63 -22.44 -25.40
N PRO A 69 -27.46 -23.56 -24.68
CA PRO A 69 -26.75 -24.70 -25.24
C PRO A 69 -27.72 -25.44 -26.15
N ASN A 70 -27.63 -25.24 -27.47
CA ASN A 70 -28.04 -26.23 -28.48
C ASN A 70 -27.79 -25.72 -29.90
N ARG A 71 -26.63 -26.05 -30.46
CA ARG A 71 -26.50 -26.88 -31.67
C ARG A 71 -25.03 -27.04 -32.02
N SER A 72 -24.60 -28.29 -32.00
CA SER A 72 -23.38 -28.80 -32.64
C SER A 72 -23.22 -28.22 -34.05
N ILE A 73 -22.19 -27.41 -34.25
CA ILE A 73 -21.61 -27.17 -35.57
C ILE A 73 -20.12 -27.42 -35.43
N ASP A 74 -19.72 -28.61 -35.89
CA ASP A 74 -18.33 -28.91 -36.24
C ASP A 74 -17.85 -27.84 -37.24
N VAL A 75 -16.79 -27.11 -36.88
CA VAL A 75 -16.02 -26.36 -37.86
C VAL A 75 -14.56 -26.78 -37.73
N GLY A 76 -14.24 -27.85 -38.45
CA GLY A 76 -12.87 -28.22 -38.76
C GLY A 76 -12.18 -27.11 -39.53
N LEU A 77 -10.88 -26.97 -39.24
CA LEU A 77 -9.95 -26.16 -40.01
C LEU A 77 -10.08 -26.52 -41.50
N ASN A 78 -10.41 -25.55 -42.33
CA ASN A 78 -10.04 -25.60 -43.74
C ASN A 78 -9.66 -24.21 -44.24
N SER A 79 -8.38 -24.07 -44.53
CA SER A 79 -7.81 -23.05 -45.40
C SER A 79 -8.36 -23.18 -46.82
N SER A 80 -8.90 -22.11 -47.38
CA SER A 80 -8.76 -21.75 -48.81
C SER A 80 -9.41 -20.40 -49.19
N ARG A 81 -8.56 -19.38 -49.27
CA ARG A 81 -8.34 -18.48 -50.42
C ARG A 81 -9.55 -17.94 -51.24
N LYS A 82 -9.78 -16.64 -51.04
CA LYS A 82 -10.13 -15.55 -52.00
C LYS A 82 -11.53 -15.49 -52.62
N GLN A 83 -12.24 -14.40 -52.29
CA GLN A 83 -12.71 -13.46 -53.30
C GLN A 83 -12.55 -12.01 -52.80
N SER A 84 -12.01 -11.19 -53.69
CA SER A 84 -11.63 -9.79 -53.51
C SER A 84 -12.84 -8.87 -53.47
N VAL A 85 -13.02 -8.17 -52.35
CA VAL A 85 -13.63 -6.85 -52.31
C VAL A 85 -12.67 -5.98 -51.51
N GLU A 86 -12.04 -5.03 -52.18
CA GLU A 86 -11.26 -3.96 -51.57
C GLU A 86 -12.23 -3.04 -50.80
N GLY A 87 -12.58 -3.46 -49.59
CA GLY A 87 -13.29 -2.68 -48.60
C GLY A 87 -12.62 -2.95 -47.27
N SER A 88 -12.03 -1.92 -46.68
CA SER A 88 -11.34 -2.02 -45.40
C SER A 88 -12.31 -2.58 -44.36
N LEU A 89 -11.99 -3.71 -43.71
CA LEU A 89 -12.75 -4.27 -42.56
C LEU A 89 -12.95 -3.25 -41.42
N VAL A 90 -12.22 -2.13 -41.49
CA VAL A 90 -12.36 -0.93 -40.67
C VAL A 90 -13.74 -0.30 -40.80
N ASP A 91 -14.34 -0.20 -42.00
CA ASP A 91 -15.60 0.53 -42.19
C ASP A 91 -16.80 -0.27 -41.69
N LEU A 92 -16.83 -1.59 -41.91
CA LEU A 92 -17.98 -2.42 -41.52
C LEU A 92 -18.13 -2.62 -40.00
N LEU A 93 -17.03 -2.66 -39.26
CA LEU A 93 -17.06 -2.75 -37.79
C LEU A 93 -17.23 -1.38 -37.13
N HIS A 94 -16.69 -0.32 -37.73
CA HIS A 94 -16.89 1.06 -37.28
C HIS A 94 -18.37 1.46 -37.46
N ASP A 95 -18.96 1.15 -38.62
CA ASP A 95 -20.37 1.43 -38.90
C ASP A 95 -21.33 0.60 -38.03
N ALA A 96 -21.05 -0.68 -37.76
CA ALA A 96 -21.92 -1.50 -36.92
C ALA A 96 -21.93 -1.03 -35.46
N VAL A 97 -20.78 -0.66 -34.90
CA VAL A 97 -20.66 -0.19 -33.50
C VAL A 97 -21.18 1.25 -33.34
N ILE A 98 -20.97 2.11 -34.34
CA ILE A 98 -21.47 3.49 -34.35
C ILE A 98 -22.98 3.53 -34.62
N SER A 99 -23.53 2.68 -35.50
CA SER A 99 -24.97 2.61 -35.79
C SER A 99 -25.79 2.21 -34.55
N ASP A 100 -25.30 1.24 -33.77
CA ASP A 100 -25.93 0.82 -32.51
C ASP A 100 -25.86 1.88 -31.40
N CYS A 101 -24.83 2.74 -31.39
CA CYS A 101 -24.70 3.83 -30.41
C CYS A 101 -25.47 5.09 -30.84
N SER A 102 -25.50 5.41 -32.14
CA SER A 102 -26.15 6.62 -32.68
C SER A 102 -27.68 6.54 -32.57
N SER A 103 -28.25 5.35 -32.69
CA SER A 103 -29.70 5.13 -32.54
C SER A 103 -30.19 5.36 -31.11
N LYS A 104 -29.32 5.26 -30.09
CA LYS A 104 -29.64 5.53 -28.68
C LYS A 104 -29.37 6.98 -28.25
N LEU A 105 -28.49 7.70 -28.97
CA LEU A 105 -28.07 9.08 -28.64
C LEU A 105 -29.12 10.16 -29.00
N SER A 106 -30.18 9.83 -29.74
CA SER A 106 -31.19 10.81 -30.20
C SER A 106 -32.25 11.19 -29.14
N LEU A 107 -32.22 10.59 -27.94
CA LEU A 107 -33.22 10.83 -26.90
C LEU A 107 -32.71 11.49 -25.59
N GLN A 108 -31.43 11.85 -25.46
CA GLN A 108 -30.89 12.37 -24.18
C GLN A 108 -30.14 13.71 -24.24
N ASN A 109 -30.12 14.41 -25.38
CA ASN A 109 -29.46 15.72 -25.49
C ASN A 109 -30.37 16.91 -25.13
N GLN A 110 -30.93 16.93 -23.91
CA GLN A 110 -31.36 18.18 -23.25
C GLN A 110 -31.25 18.01 -21.72
N ASN A 111 -30.10 18.37 -21.15
CA ASN A 111 -29.89 18.97 -19.81
C ASN A 111 -28.46 18.72 -19.31
N ILE A 112 -27.50 19.44 -19.90
CA ILE A 112 -26.16 19.62 -19.34
C ILE A 112 -26.17 20.99 -18.67
N HIS A 113 -26.58 21.07 -17.40
CA HIS A 113 -26.09 22.06 -16.42
C HIS A 113 -26.56 21.69 -14.99
N SER A 114 -25.62 21.81 -14.04
CA SER A 114 -25.77 21.75 -12.57
C SER A 114 -26.39 20.49 -11.93
N ASN A 115 -25.61 19.41 -11.77
CA ASN A 115 -25.89 18.34 -10.78
C ASN A 115 -24.62 17.54 -10.38
N THR A 116 -23.50 18.23 -10.15
CA THR A 116 -22.22 17.59 -9.79
C THR A 116 -22.11 17.17 -8.31
N ASP A 117 -23.02 17.61 -7.44
CA ASP A 117 -22.90 17.39 -5.98
C ASP A 117 -23.88 16.35 -5.41
N MET A 118 -24.76 15.75 -6.21
CA MET A 118 -25.88 14.90 -5.73
C MET A 118 -25.80 13.40 -6.09
N LEU A 119 -24.64 12.90 -6.54
CA LEU A 119 -24.48 11.49 -6.96
C LEU A 119 -23.75 10.57 -5.96
N TYR A 120 -23.24 11.10 -4.85
CA TYR A 120 -22.44 10.31 -3.90
C TYR A 120 -23.25 9.70 -2.74
N THR A 121 -24.55 10.00 -2.61
CA THR A 121 -25.32 9.67 -1.39
C THR A 121 -26.50 8.71 -1.62
N SER A 122 -26.73 8.27 -2.86
CA SER A 122 -27.93 7.49 -3.23
C SER A 122 -27.56 6.15 -3.87
N LEU A 123 -26.78 5.32 -3.17
CA LEU A 123 -26.56 3.93 -3.57
C LEU A 123 -27.47 3.04 -2.73
N THR A 124 -28.42 2.37 -3.37
CA THR A 124 -29.25 1.34 -2.73
C THR A 124 -28.36 0.15 -2.35
N ALA A 125 -28.67 -0.54 -1.24
CA ALA A 125 -27.88 -1.67 -0.73
C ALA A 125 -27.60 -2.73 -1.81
N ASP A 126 -28.62 -3.06 -2.61
CA ASP A 126 -28.55 -4.03 -3.72
C ASP A 126 -27.51 -3.66 -4.80
N SER A 127 -27.24 -2.37 -5.03
CA SER A 127 -26.26 -1.91 -6.01
C SER A 127 -24.80 -1.96 -5.52
N LEU A 128 -24.59 -2.13 -4.21
CA LEU A 128 -23.26 -2.25 -3.60
C LEU A 128 -22.80 -3.68 -3.41
N GLU A 129 -23.73 -4.63 -3.27
CA GLU A 129 -23.41 -6.05 -3.14
C GLU A 129 -22.85 -6.63 -4.45
N SER A 130 -23.22 -6.07 -5.60
CA SER A 130 -22.67 -6.45 -6.91
C SER A 130 -21.27 -5.89 -7.19
N LYS A 131 -20.70 -5.05 -6.30
CA LYS A 131 -19.39 -4.41 -6.53
C LYS A 131 -18.25 -5.25 -5.97
N ARG A 132 -17.11 -5.19 -6.64
CA ARG A 132 -15.90 -5.96 -6.33
C ARG A 132 -15.14 -5.41 -5.13
N ILE A 133 -14.23 -6.21 -4.61
CA ILE A 133 -13.17 -5.77 -3.70
C ILE A 133 -11.92 -5.49 -4.53
N ALA A 134 -11.20 -4.41 -4.21
CA ALA A 134 -9.88 -4.15 -4.80
C ALA A 134 -8.78 -4.27 -3.74
N PHE A 135 -7.76 -5.06 -4.03
CA PHE A 135 -6.55 -5.14 -3.22
C PHE A 135 -5.46 -4.26 -3.83
N MET A 136 -5.06 -3.25 -3.07
CA MET A 136 -4.15 -2.18 -3.47
C MET A 136 -2.73 -2.50 -3.05
N PHE A 137 -1.80 -2.50 -4.01
CA PHE A 137 -0.38 -2.80 -3.77
C PHE A 137 0.55 -1.76 -4.41
N ASP A 138 1.80 -1.71 -3.96
CA ASP A 138 2.84 -0.82 -4.50
C ASP A 138 3.86 -1.58 -5.38
N SER A 139 4.88 -0.89 -5.88
CA SER A 139 5.88 -1.52 -6.75
C SER A 139 6.75 -2.59 -6.06
N SER A 140 6.71 -2.69 -4.73
CA SER A 140 7.49 -3.71 -4.01
C SER A 140 6.99 -5.12 -4.30
N LEU A 141 5.67 -5.31 -4.42
CA LEU A 141 5.09 -6.60 -4.79
C LEU A 141 5.56 -7.04 -6.19
N THR A 142 5.50 -6.15 -7.18
CA THR A 142 5.96 -6.44 -8.54
C THR A 142 7.47 -6.69 -8.61
N ALA A 143 8.26 -5.99 -7.80
CA ALA A 143 9.70 -6.21 -7.75
C ALA A 143 10.01 -7.63 -7.23
N ILE A 144 9.31 -8.08 -6.20
CA ILE A 144 9.45 -9.42 -5.65
C ILE A 144 9.11 -10.46 -6.73
N LEU A 145 7.97 -10.33 -7.40
CA LEU A 145 7.56 -11.25 -8.48
C LEU A 145 8.49 -11.23 -9.71
N MET A 146 9.39 -10.25 -9.85
CA MET A 146 10.35 -10.16 -10.97
C MET A 146 11.77 -10.59 -10.61
N MET A 147 12.15 -10.50 -9.33
CA MET A 147 13.52 -10.81 -8.87
C MET A 147 13.76 -12.29 -8.63
N GLY A 148 12.71 -13.09 -8.39
CA GLY A 148 12.84 -14.52 -8.15
C GLY A 148 13.16 -15.34 -9.41
N ASN A 149 13.71 -16.53 -9.21
CA ASN A 149 13.81 -17.56 -10.25
C ASN A 149 12.43 -18.23 -10.48
N LEU A 150 11.47 -17.41 -10.88
CA LEU A 150 10.07 -17.79 -11.05
C LEU A 150 9.80 -18.31 -12.46
N SER A 151 8.72 -19.07 -12.59
CA SER A 151 8.22 -19.56 -13.87
C SER A 151 8.01 -18.39 -14.84
N ASN A 152 8.14 -18.66 -16.13
CA ASN A 152 7.94 -17.63 -17.14
C ASN A 152 6.49 -17.09 -17.12
N SER A 153 5.51 -17.95 -16.81
CA SER A 153 4.10 -17.55 -16.65
C SER A 153 3.92 -16.56 -15.50
N LEU A 154 4.52 -16.81 -14.34
CA LEU A 154 4.43 -15.90 -13.20
C LEU A 154 5.10 -14.55 -13.48
N LYS A 155 6.22 -14.55 -14.23
CA LYS A 155 6.85 -13.31 -14.71
C LYS A 155 5.96 -12.55 -15.68
N CYS A 156 5.22 -13.22 -16.57
CA CYS A 156 4.24 -12.56 -17.44
C CYS A 156 3.14 -11.85 -16.64
N HIS A 157 2.63 -12.48 -15.57
CA HIS A 157 1.67 -11.83 -14.66
C HIS A 157 2.30 -10.66 -13.91
N ALA A 158 3.54 -10.78 -13.47
CA ALA A 158 4.27 -9.71 -12.79
C ALA A 158 4.47 -8.49 -13.70
N VAL A 159 4.84 -8.72 -14.96
CA VAL A 159 4.92 -7.68 -15.99
C VAL A 159 3.55 -7.03 -16.23
N THR A 160 2.48 -7.83 -16.29
CA THR A 160 1.12 -7.30 -16.43
C THR A 160 0.75 -6.42 -15.23
N LEU A 161 0.98 -6.89 -13.99
CA LEU A 161 0.76 -6.10 -12.77
C LEU A 161 1.61 -4.82 -12.74
N PHE A 162 2.78 -4.80 -13.38
CA PHE A 162 3.63 -3.62 -13.45
C PHE A 162 3.18 -2.65 -14.54
N GLU A 163 3.05 -3.10 -15.79
CA GLU A 163 2.77 -2.27 -16.95
C GLU A 163 1.32 -1.79 -16.98
N VAL A 164 0.40 -2.75 -16.83
CA VAL A 164 -1.04 -2.48 -16.81
C VAL A 164 -1.43 -1.92 -15.45
N GLY A 165 -0.99 -2.55 -14.36
CA GLY A 165 -1.36 -2.13 -13.03
C GLY A 165 -2.73 -2.61 -12.54
N LYS A 166 -3.38 -3.52 -13.27
CA LYS A 166 -4.61 -4.18 -12.84
C LYS A 166 -4.58 -5.65 -13.28
N LEU A 167 -4.95 -6.54 -12.36
CA LEU A 167 -5.25 -7.94 -12.64
C LEU A 167 -6.65 -8.24 -12.10
N GLY A 168 -7.58 -8.57 -12.99
CA GLY A 168 -8.98 -8.81 -12.61
C GLY A 168 -9.25 -10.24 -12.16
N ASP A 169 -10.40 -10.46 -11.51
CA ASP A 169 -10.78 -11.78 -10.96
C ASP A 169 -10.63 -12.94 -11.95
N GLU A 170 -11.00 -12.70 -13.22
CA GLU A 170 -10.94 -13.69 -14.31
C GLU A 170 -9.53 -14.27 -14.52
N SER A 171 -8.51 -13.42 -14.37
CA SER A 171 -7.10 -13.80 -14.52
C SER A 171 -6.46 -14.35 -13.22
N LEU A 172 -7.14 -14.22 -12.08
CA LEU A 172 -6.59 -14.66 -10.79
C LEU A 172 -6.46 -16.17 -10.70
N ASN A 173 -7.34 -16.95 -11.34
CA ASN A 173 -7.25 -18.42 -11.34
C ASN A 173 -5.91 -18.91 -11.92
N SER A 174 -5.51 -18.36 -13.08
CA SER A 174 -4.21 -18.68 -13.69
C SER A 174 -3.07 -18.24 -12.79
N PHE A 175 -3.13 -17.03 -12.25
CA PHE A 175 -2.10 -16.49 -11.37
C PHE A 175 -1.92 -17.33 -10.09
N LEU A 176 -3.01 -17.79 -9.49
CA LEU A 176 -2.98 -18.67 -8.31
C LEU A 176 -2.40 -20.05 -8.63
N SER A 177 -2.68 -20.61 -9.81
CA SER A 177 -2.06 -21.85 -10.28
C SER A 177 -0.56 -21.67 -10.46
N ASP A 178 -0.13 -20.57 -11.08
CA ASP A 178 1.29 -20.24 -11.28
C ASP A 178 2.03 -20.02 -9.95
N LEU A 179 1.36 -19.41 -8.96
CA LEU A 179 1.90 -19.27 -7.60
C LEU A 179 2.02 -20.61 -6.86
N ALA A 180 1.13 -21.58 -7.16
CA ALA A 180 1.16 -22.91 -6.57
C ALA A 180 2.32 -23.77 -7.10
N GLU A 181 2.68 -23.58 -8.37
CA GLU A 181 3.75 -24.30 -9.06
C GLU A 181 5.13 -23.68 -8.86
N ALA A 182 5.24 -22.59 -8.09
CA ALA A 182 6.50 -21.91 -7.83
C ALA A 182 7.52 -22.86 -7.19
N PRO A 183 8.77 -22.94 -7.70
CA PRO A 183 9.73 -23.96 -7.31
C PRO A 183 10.19 -23.79 -5.84
N CYS A 184 10.12 -24.89 -5.09
CA CYS A 184 10.71 -24.98 -3.75
C CYS A 184 12.23 -25.09 -3.86
N LEU A 185 12.92 -23.96 -3.93
CA LEU A 185 14.38 -23.88 -4.02
C LEU A 185 15.00 -23.85 -2.61
N THR A 186 16.16 -24.48 -2.46
CA THR A 186 16.81 -24.83 -1.17
C THR A 186 17.73 -23.76 -0.59
N ASP A 187 17.87 -22.60 -1.24
CA ASP A 187 18.69 -21.50 -0.72
C ASP A 187 17.90 -20.67 0.30
N VAL A 188 18.49 -20.38 1.47
CA VAL A 188 17.85 -19.66 2.60
C VAL A 188 17.24 -18.30 2.18
N GLU A 189 17.83 -17.61 1.20
CA GLU A 189 17.29 -16.36 0.66
C GLU A 189 16.04 -16.59 -0.22
N MET A 190 15.98 -17.73 -0.91
CA MET A 190 14.85 -18.14 -1.73
C MET A 190 13.72 -18.76 -0.90
N GLU A 191 14.01 -19.31 0.29
CA GLU A 191 13.01 -19.78 1.24
C GLU A 191 12.08 -18.65 1.71
N ARG A 192 12.64 -17.48 2.08
CA ARG A 192 11.84 -16.30 2.43
C ARG A 192 11.02 -15.78 1.25
N HIS A 193 11.60 -15.84 0.05
CA HIS A 193 10.88 -15.45 -1.16
C HIS A 193 9.66 -16.36 -1.41
N ASN A 194 9.83 -17.68 -1.28
CA ASN A 194 8.74 -18.64 -1.39
C ASN A 194 7.69 -18.45 -0.30
N GLU A 195 8.10 -18.07 0.91
CA GLU A 195 7.16 -17.70 1.97
C GLU A 195 6.29 -16.52 1.55
N TYR A 196 6.85 -15.46 0.96
CA TYR A 196 6.08 -14.31 0.49
C TYR A 196 5.09 -14.67 -0.62
N LEU A 197 5.47 -15.56 -1.55
CA LEU A 197 4.56 -16.05 -2.60
C LEU A 197 3.39 -16.85 -2.02
N GLN A 198 3.68 -17.70 -1.03
CA GLN A 198 2.66 -18.47 -0.34
C GLN A 198 1.71 -17.55 0.45
N VAL A 199 2.25 -16.52 1.13
CA VAL A 199 1.44 -15.52 1.84
C VAL A 199 0.55 -14.74 0.88
N LEU A 200 1.08 -14.30 -0.25
CA LEU A 200 0.31 -13.63 -1.30
C LEU A 200 -0.84 -14.52 -1.80
N ARG A 201 -0.54 -15.79 -2.12
CA ARG A 201 -1.53 -16.76 -2.55
C ARG A 201 -2.65 -16.93 -1.51
N CYS A 202 -2.29 -17.22 -0.26
CA CYS A 202 -3.25 -17.37 0.83
C CYS A 202 -4.11 -16.11 1.01
N THR A 203 -3.49 -14.92 0.92
CA THR A 203 -4.20 -13.63 1.05
C THR A 203 -5.23 -13.45 -0.08
N ILE A 204 -4.86 -13.77 -1.32
CA ILE A 204 -5.77 -13.65 -2.47
C ILE A 204 -6.92 -14.65 -2.36
N GLU A 205 -6.64 -15.92 -2.07
CA GLU A 205 -7.67 -16.95 -1.87
C GLU A 205 -8.64 -16.55 -0.76
N TYR A 206 -8.09 -16.02 0.34
CA TYR A 206 -8.84 -15.55 1.48
C TYR A 206 -9.76 -14.37 1.13
N LEU A 207 -9.23 -13.31 0.50
CA LEU A 207 -10.04 -12.14 0.12
C LEU A 207 -11.12 -12.47 -0.90
N ARG A 208 -10.83 -13.41 -1.80
CA ARG A 208 -11.76 -13.88 -2.83
C ARG A 208 -12.93 -14.69 -2.27
N SER A 209 -12.79 -15.26 -1.07
CA SER A 209 -13.91 -15.94 -0.39
C SER A 209 -15.07 -14.99 -0.05
N PHE A 210 -14.83 -13.68 0.01
CA PHE A 210 -15.86 -12.68 0.34
C PHE A 210 -16.55 -12.08 -0.89
N ALA A 211 -15.84 -11.88 -2.00
CA ALA A 211 -16.35 -11.30 -3.24
C ALA A 211 -15.32 -11.45 -4.37
N GLU A 212 -15.73 -11.14 -5.61
CA GLU A 212 -14.81 -10.95 -6.73
C GLU A 212 -13.70 -9.94 -6.39
N LEU A 213 -12.46 -10.29 -6.71
CA LEU A 213 -11.27 -9.55 -6.31
C LEU A 213 -10.49 -9.04 -7.53
N ASP A 214 -10.13 -7.76 -7.52
CA ASP A 214 -9.17 -7.20 -8.47
C ASP A 214 -7.90 -6.75 -7.73
N LEU A 215 -6.72 -7.04 -8.27
CA LEU A 215 -5.44 -6.50 -7.77
C LEU A 215 -5.10 -5.23 -8.53
N ILE A 216 -4.82 -4.13 -7.82
CA ILE A 216 -4.55 -2.83 -8.44
C ILE A 216 -3.25 -2.22 -7.90
N ARG A 217 -2.37 -1.83 -8.83
CA ARG A 217 -1.15 -1.10 -8.53
C ARG A 217 -1.46 0.37 -8.28
N CYS A 218 -1.09 0.87 -7.11
CA CYS A 218 -1.28 2.27 -6.71
C CYS A 218 -0.70 3.27 -7.72
N GLY A 219 0.52 3.02 -8.19
CA GLY A 219 1.20 3.90 -9.15
C GLY A 219 0.51 4.00 -10.52
N SER A 220 -0.24 2.99 -10.95
CA SER A 220 -0.94 3.01 -12.23
C SER A 220 -2.19 3.91 -12.20
N LEU A 221 -2.82 4.05 -11.03
CA LEU A 221 -3.94 4.98 -10.82
C LEU A 221 -3.51 6.46 -10.87
N LEU A 222 -2.22 6.76 -10.70
CA LEU A 222 -1.69 8.13 -10.82
C LEU A 222 -1.66 8.63 -12.27
N GLY A 223 -1.80 7.73 -13.27
CA GLY A 223 -1.97 8.12 -14.67
C GLY A 223 -3.33 8.78 -14.96
N LEU A 224 -4.32 8.56 -14.08
CA LEU A 224 -5.65 9.16 -14.11
C LEU A 224 -5.67 10.47 -13.33
N ASP A 225 -6.48 11.42 -13.78
CA ASP A 225 -6.79 12.60 -12.97
C ASP A 225 -7.54 12.19 -11.69
N SER A 226 -7.39 12.98 -10.63
CA SER A 226 -7.96 12.68 -9.31
C SER A 226 -9.47 12.41 -9.36
N ALA A 227 -10.21 13.18 -10.18
CA ALA A 227 -11.65 13.02 -10.32
C ALA A 227 -12.02 11.74 -11.08
N ALA A 228 -11.33 11.39 -12.18
CA ALA A 228 -11.54 10.13 -12.89
C ALA A 228 -11.18 8.92 -12.03
N ARG A 229 -10.07 8.98 -11.30
CA ARG A 229 -9.68 7.94 -10.33
C ARG A 229 -10.79 7.71 -9.31
N MET A 230 -11.35 8.78 -8.74
CA MET A 230 -12.42 8.64 -7.76
C MET A 230 -13.70 8.05 -8.36
N ARG A 231 -14.10 8.51 -9.56
CA ARG A 231 -15.25 7.94 -10.28
C ARG A 231 -15.07 6.46 -10.58
N LEU A 232 -13.89 6.06 -11.03
CA LEU A 232 -13.56 4.65 -11.30
C LEU A 232 -13.69 3.81 -10.03
N LEU A 233 -13.06 4.26 -8.93
CA LEU A 233 -13.05 3.51 -7.68
C LEU A 233 -14.45 3.39 -7.07
N CYS A 234 -15.21 4.48 -7.00
CA CYS A 234 -16.58 4.49 -6.45
C CYS A 234 -17.55 3.66 -7.27
N LYS A 235 -17.33 3.58 -8.59
CA LYS A 235 -18.20 2.82 -9.49
C LYS A 235 -18.00 1.32 -9.33
N ASN A 236 -16.75 0.86 -9.40
CA ASN A 236 -16.44 -0.56 -9.58
C ASN A 236 -16.22 -1.31 -8.26
N TYR A 237 -15.80 -0.61 -7.20
CA TYR A 237 -15.42 -1.26 -5.94
C TYR A 237 -16.29 -0.80 -4.77
N ARG A 238 -16.67 -1.75 -3.91
CA ARG A 238 -17.33 -1.45 -2.62
C ARG A 238 -16.33 -1.21 -1.50
N LEU A 239 -15.17 -1.85 -1.58
CA LEU A 239 -14.15 -1.88 -0.54
C LEU A 239 -12.76 -1.92 -1.18
N LEU A 240 -11.85 -1.10 -0.66
CA LEU A 240 -10.44 -1.12 -1.01
C LEU A 240 -9.64 -1.65 0.18
N ILE A 241 -8.79 -2.63 -0.05
CA ILE A 241 -7.91 -3.21 0.98
C ILE A 241 -6.48 -2.89 0.61
N SER A 242 -5.72 -2.23 1.49
CA SER A 242 -4.32 -1.92 1.22
C SER A 242 -3.39 -3.03 1.71
N MET A 243 -2.33 -3.28 0.94
CA MET A 243 -1.12 -3.94 1.41
C MET A 243 -0.49 -3.16 2.58
N ALA A 244 0.31 -3.82 3.42
CA ALA A 244 1.07 -3.21 4.50
C ALA A 244 2.54 -3.72 4.55
N PRO A 245 3.54 -2.84 4.74
CA PRO A 245 3.46 -1.40 4.57
C PRO A 245 3.30 -1.06 3.08
N ILE A 246 2.46 -0.07 2.78
CA ILE A 246 2.28 0.45 1.42
C ILE A 246 2.99 1.79 1.26
N ARG A 247 3.69 1.98 0.15
CA ARG A 247 4.22 3.30 -0.21
C ARG A 247 3.30 4.04 -1.13
N VAL A 248 2.82 5.18 -0.64
CA VAL A 248 1.92 6.08 -1.34
C VAL A 248 2.44 7.49 -1.18
N ASP A 249 2.95 8.08 -2.27
CA ASP A 249 3.45 9.45 -2.26
C ASP A 249 2.32 10.48 -2.44
N VAL A 250 1.19 10.03 -2.98
CA VAL A 250 0.04 10.86 -3.37
C VAL A 250 -1.25 10.20 -2.92
N ASN A 251 -2.13 10.96 -2.28
CA ASN A 251 -3.48 10.60 -1.87
C ASN A 251 -4.27 10.00 -3.03
N LEU A 252 -4.44 8.67 -2.98
CA LEU A 252 -5.16 7.93 -4.02
C LEU A 252 -6.66 8.05 -3.82
N VAL A 253 -7.08 8.09 -2.56
CA VAL A 253 -8.49 7.99 -2.17
C VAL A 253 -8.89 9.14 -1.26
N ASN A 254 -10.10 9.65 -1.46
CA ASN A 254 -10.77 10.46 -0.46
C ASN A 254 -11.42 9.50 0.54
N PRO A 255 -11.00 9.49 1.82
CA PRO A 255 -11.52 8.54 2.82
C PRO A 255 -13.01 8.63 3.08
N SER A 256 -13.70 9.66 2.55
CA SER A 256 -15.15 9.82 2.68
C SER A 256 -15.94 9.21 1.52
N ALA A 257 -15.28 8.82 0.42
CA ALA A 257 -15.94 8.40 -0.81
C ALA A 257 -16.06 6.88 -0.98
N VAL A 258 -15.02 6.13 -0.63
CA VAL A 258 -14.99 4.66 -0.75
C VAL A 258 -14.46 4.08 0.55
N ALA A 259 -15.10 3.01 1.05
CA ALA A 259 -14.63 2.33 2.25
C ALA A 259 -13.24 1.73 2.00
N THR A 260 -12.30 2.03 2.89
CA THR A 260 -10.92 1.55 2.85
C THR A 260 -10.59 0.79 4.12
N VAL A 261 -10.07 -0.42 3.98
CA VAL A 261 -9.46 -1.19 5.06
C VAL A 261 -7.95 -1.13 4.86
N GLY A 262 -7.27 -0.50 5.80
CA GLY A 262 -5.91 -0.03 5.58
C GLY A 262 -5.84 1.46 5.25
N SER A 263 -4.71 1.91 4.71
CA SER A 263 -4.43 3.33 4.48
C SER A 263 -3.91 3.58 3.06
N LEU A 264 -4.52 4.55 2.37
CA LEU A 264 -4.16 4.96 1.00
C LEU A 264 -3.89 6.47 0.90
N ASN A 265 -3.65 7.11 2.04
CA ASN A 265 -3.29 8.51 2.12
C ASN A 265 -1.80 8.67 2.43
N ALA A 266 -1.17 9.60 1.71
CA ALA A 266 0.26 9.84 1.79
C ALA A 266 0.69 10.31 3.20
N GLU A 267 -0.19 11.02 3.91
CA GLU A 267 0.08 11.51 5.26
C GLU A 267 0.41 10.37 6.22
N PHE A 268 -0.29 9.23 6.11
CA PHE A 268 -0.07 8.03 6.95
C PHE A 268 1.22 7.27 6.62
N ALA A 269 1.66 7.29 5.36
CA ALA A 269 2.93 6.68 4.96
C ALA A 269 4.14 7.59 5.25
N SER A 270 3.90 8.87 5.57
CA SER A 270 4.94 9.87 5.79
C SER A 270 5.44 9.92 7.23
N PRO A 271 6.67 10.43 7.45
CA PRO A 271 7.20 10.70 8.80
C PRO A 271 6.33 11.60 9.70
N TRP A 272 5.39 12.37 9.12
CA TRP A 272 4.43 13.14 9.92
C TRP A 272 3.57 12.26 10.80
N PHE A 273 3.17 11.09 10.28
CA PHE A 273 2.32 10.18 11.04
C PHE A 273 3.08 9.57 12.22
N GLN A 274 4.35 9.21 12.03
CA GLN A 274 5.22 8.77 13.12
C GLN A 274 5.34 9.85 14.21
N LEU A 275 5.61 11.11 13.85
CA LEU A 275 5.66 12.22 14.82
C LEU A 275 4.31 12.45 15.53
N TYR A 276 3.20 12.35 14.80
CA TYR A 276 1.87 12.47 15.37
C TYR A 276 1.61 11.39 16.42
N ILE A 277 1.95 10.13 16.11
CA ILE A 277 1.85 9.00 17.05
C ILE A 277 2.71 9.27 18.30
N TYR A 278 3.97 9.68 18.10
CA TYR A 278 4.90 9.91 19.20
C TYR A 278 4.42 11.02 20.13
N LYS A 279 3.87 12.11 19.58
CA LYS A 279 3.28 13.19 20.36
C LYS A 279 2.02 12.75 21.10
N THR A 280 1.16 11.98 20.44
CA THR A 280 -0.13 11.54 21.00
C THR A 280 0.04 10.58 22.17
N ILE A 281 1.01 9.67 22.07
CA ILE A 281 1.27 8.64 23.09
C ILE A 281 2.27 9.13 24.13
N GLY A 282 3.15 10.06 23.77
CA GLY A 282 4.29 10.47 24.58
C GLY A 282 5.43 9.45 24.59
N ASN A 283 5.48 8.53 23.62
CA ASN A 283 6.52 7.52 23.48
C ASN A 283 6.95 7.36 22.01
N GLY A 284 8.25 7.24 21.80
CA GLY A 284 8.87 7.06 20.49
C GLY A 284 10.39 7.24 20.58
N PRO A 285 11.14 6.83 19.54
CA PRO A 285 12.56 7.16 19.41
C PRO A 285 12.77 8.68 19.42
N LEU A 286 13.91 9.12 19.97
CA LEU A 286 14.38 10.50 19.78
C LEU A 286 14.45 10.78 18.27
N SER A 287 13.65 11.73 17.79
CA SER A 287 13.44 11.93 16.36
C SER A 287 13.62 13.39 15.97
N LEU A 288 14.23 13.64 14.82
CA LEU A 288 14.53 14.96 14.27
C LEU A 288 14.07 15.00 12.81
N LEU A 289 13.06 15.80 12.52
CA LEU A 289 12.58 16.06 11.17
C LEU A 289 13.21 17.35 10.66
N LEU A 290 13.90 17.25 9.53
CA LEU A 290 14.65 18.34 8.93
C LEU A 290 14.03 18.76 7.59
N ARG A 291 13.80 20.07 7.43
CA ARG A 291 13.35 20.63 6.16
C ARG A 291 14.44 20.55 5.10
N ARG A 292 14.01 20.37 3.85
CA ARG A 292 14.92 20.39 2.69
C ARG A 292 15.73 21.69 2.65
N GLY A 293 17.01 21.58 2.31
CA GLY A 293 17.94 22.70 2.22
C GLY A 293 18.56 23.12 3.55
N THR A 294 18.23 22.44 4.65
CA THR A 294 18.88 22.69 5.94
C THR A 294 20.33 22.21 5.92
N ARG A 295 21.26 23.03 6.43
CA ARG A 295 22.66 22.64 6.61
C ARG A 295 22.95 22.37 8.08
N LEU A 296 23.07 21.10 8.42
CA LEU A 296 23.31 20.61 9.77
C LEU A 296 24.80 20.68 10.12
N LYS A 297 25.17 21.52 11.09
CA LYS A 297 26.56 21.63 11.60
C LYS A 297 26.83 20.70 12.78
N CYS A 298 25.81 20.46 13.60
CA CYS A 298 25.87 19.56 14.74
C CYS A 298 24.48 18.96 14.99
N LEU A 299 24.44 17.78 15.61
CA LEU A 299 23.20 17.19 16.09
C LEU A 299 22.80 17.76 17.46
N PRO A 300 21.49 17.79 17.78
CA PRO A 300 21.02 18.17 19.11
C PRO A 300 21.69 17.33 20.21
N ASN A 301 21.96 17.95 21.36
CA ASN A 301 22.64 17.30 22.50
C ASN A 301 22.05 15.92 22.90
N PRO A 302 20.72 15.70 22.89
CA PRO A 302 20.14 14.39 23.20
C PRO A 302 20.65 13.23 22.32
N PHE A 303 21.06 13.50 21.07
CA PHE A 303 21.55 12.46 20.16
C PHE A 303 22.92 11.90 20.56
N LYS A 304 23.73 12.63 21.34
CA LYS A 304 25.09 12.21 21.74
C LYS A 304 25.12 10.91 22.56
N LYS A 305 23.99 10.51 23.14
CA LYS A 305 23.84 9.27 23.93
C LYS A 305 23.73 8.01 23.05
N TYR A 306 23.59 8.19 21.73
CA TYR A 306 23.31 7.13 20.79
C TYR A 306 24.49 6.84 19.87
N SER A 307 24.64 5.57 19.48
CA SER A 307 25.73 5.12 18.59
C SER A 307 25.35 5.18 17.11
N HIS A 308 24.07 4.94 16.79
CA HIS A 308 23.56 4.81 15.43
C HIS A 308 22.31 5.67 15.22
N LEU A 309 22.00 5.97 13.96
CA LEU A 309 20.83 6.75 13.54
C LEU A 309 20.15 6.03 12.38
N LEU A 310 18.83 5.97 12.43
CA LEU A 310 17.98 5.58 11.30
C LEU A 310 17.58 6.86 10.55
N VAL A 311 18.02 6.98 9.30
CA VAL A 311 17.81 8.17 8.48
C VAL A 311 16.90 7.80 7.31
N THR A 312 15.71 8.40 7.29
CA THR A 312 14.68 8.21 6.28
C THR A 312 14.55 9.49 5.46
N SER A 313 14.74 9.41 4.15
CA SER A 313 14.39 10.52 3.25
C SER A 313 12.96 10.38 2.76
N TRP A 314 12.33 11.47 2.33
CA TRP A 314 10.94 11.41 1.82
C TRP A 314 10.75 10.48 0.61
N ALA A 315 11.81 10.20 -0.17
CA ALA A 315 11.74 9.43 -1.41
C ALA A 315 12.38 8.03 -1.34
N HIS A 316 13.16 7.74 -0.29
CA HIS A 316 13.96 6.50 -0.22
C HIS A 316 13.75 5.75 1.10
N ASP A 317 14.03 4.45 1.06
CA ASP A 317 14.06 3.57 2.22
C ASP A 317 14.95 4.15 3.34
N PRO A 318 14.58 3.89 4.61
CA PRO A 318 15.43 4.25 5.74
C PRO A 318 16.80 3.58 5.64
N THR A 319 17.83 4.26 6.14
CA THR A 319 19.20 3.77 6.16
C THR A 319 19.79 3.94 7.56
N ILE A 320 20.52 2.94 8.05
CA ILE A 320 21.21 3.03 9.35
C ILE A 320 22.62 3.56 9.13
N ILE A 321 22.97 4.63 9.85
CA ILE A 321 24.26 5.33 9.75
C ILE A 321 24.82 5.51 11.17
N THR A 322 26.14 5.50 11.32
CA THR A 322 26.79 5.75 12.62
C THR A 322 26.78 7.24 12.95
N ILE A 323 26.70 7.60 14.24
CA ILE A 323 26.66 9.01 14.65
C ILE A 323 27.91 9.79 14.24
N ASN A 324 29.05 9.11 14.09
CA ASN A 324 30.33 9.73 13.76
C ASN A 324 30.40 10.24 12.30
N SER A 325 29.72 9.58 11.36
CA SER A 325 29.72 9.95 9.94
C SER A 325 28.41 10.55 9.44
N CYS A 326 27.40 10.65 10.31
CA CYS A 326 26.04 11.01 9.90
C CYS A 326 25.88 12.39 9.25
N LEU A 327 26.68 13.39 9.65
CA LEU A 327 26.49 14.78 9.20
C LEU A 327 26.71 14.94 7.70
N ILE A 328 27.65 14.20 7.12
CA ILE A 328 27.94 14.28 5.68
C ILE A 328 26.75 13.72 4.90
N THR A 329 26.33 12.50 5.24
CA THR A 329 25.23 11.81 4.56
C THR A 329 23.89 12.54 4.73
N ILE A 330 23.58 13.03 5.93
CA ILE A 330 22.35 13.80 6.18
C ILE A 330 22.34 15.09 5.37
N ASN A 331 23.46 15.84 5.35
CA ASN A 331 23.55 17.08 4.59
C ASN A 331 23.45 16.86 3.08
N GLU A 332 23.99 15.75 2.56
CA GLU A 332 23.84 15.36 1.15
C GLU A 332 22.36 15.08 0.81
N MET A 333 21.68 14.27 1.62
CA MET A 333 20.25 13.99 1.44
C MET A 333 19.38 15.25 1.53
N LEU A 334 19.73 16.20 2.41
CA LEU A 334 19.01 17.47 2.59
C LEU A 334 19.09 18.40 1.38
N GLN A 335 20.03 18.21 0.45
CA GLN A 335 20.08 18.99 -0.79
C GLN A 335 18.87 18.71 -1.68
N HIS A 336 18.37 17.47 -1.66
CA HIS A 336 17.32 17.01 -2.57
C HIS A 336 15.96 16.81 -1.88
N ASN A 337 15.95 16.32 -0.64
CA ASN A 337 14.73 15.92 0.08
C ASN A 337 14.70 16.41 1.53
N ALA A 338 13.53 16.39 2.15
CA ALA A 338 13.43 16.43 3.61
C ALA A 338 13.91 15.09 4.20
N VAL A 339 14.46 15.16 5.41
CA VAL A 339 15.09 14.02 6.07
C VAL A 339 14.55 13.86 7.48
N PHE A 340 14.17 12.64 7.82
CA PHE A 340 13.74 12.24 9.15
C PHE A 340 14.81 11.36 9.79
N VAL A 341 15.32 11.78 10.94
CA VAL A 341 16.44 11.15 11.65
C VAL A 341 15.93 10.61 12.98
N GLN A 342 16.12 9.33 13.26
CA GLN A 342 15.68 8.68 14.49
C GLN A 342 16.86 8.02 15.18
N ALA A 343 16.97 8.18 16.50
CA ALA A 343 18.09 7.63 17.26
C ALA A 343 17.93 6.14 17.54
N THR A 344 19.00 5.37 17.40
CA THR A 344 19.04 3.94 17.74
C THR A 344 20.41 3.56 18.32
N ASN A 345 20.45 2.51 19.13
CA ASN A 345 21.70 1.97 19.68
C ASN A 345 22.11 0.63 19.08
N CYS A 346 21.31 0.11 18.15
CA CYS A 346 21.58 -1.15 17.48
C CYS A 346 22.15 -0.90 16.08
N SER A 347 23.09 -1.76 15.69
CA SER A 347 23.48 -1.89 14.28
C SER A 347 22.32 -2.52 13.49
N LEU A 348 22.44 -2.56 12.16
CA LEU A 348 21.43 -3.19 11.29
C LEU A 348 21.21 -4.67 11.62
N GLU A 349 22.27 -5.37 12.04
CA GLU A 349 22.23 -6.81 12.32
C GLU A 349 21.68 -7.12 13.73
N ASP A 350 21.74 -6.14 14.64
CA ASP A 350 21.33 -6.29 16.04
C ASP A 350 19.96 -5.67 16.35
N LEU A 351 19.31 -5.03 15.36
CA LEU A 351 18.05 -4.34 15.59
C LEU A 351 16.93 -5.37 15.81
N GLN A 352 16.43 -5.43 17.04
CA GLN A 352 15.30 -6.28 17.38
C GLN A 352 13.99 -5.57 17.07
N ILE A 353 13.13 -6.27 16.33
CA ILE A 353 11.86 -5.78 15.80
C ILE A 353 10.76 -6.73 16.23
N LEU A 354 9.65 -6.15 16.68
CA LEU A 354 8.43 -6.87 17.01
C LEU A 354 7.25 -6.24 16.28
N HIS A 355 6.45 -7.08 15.64
CA HIS A 355 5.16 -6.68 15.07
C HIS A 355 4.04 -7.27 15.92
N ILE A 356 3.14 -6.41 16.39
CA ILE A 356 1.97 -6.79 17.17
C ILE A 356 0.72 -6.43 16.36
N PRO A 357 -0.12 -7.40 15.95
CA PRO A 357 -1.35 -7.10 15.23
C PRO A 357 -2.32 -6.27 16.09
N PHE A 358 -3.18 -5.47 15.47
CA PHE A 358 -4.18 -4.71 16.21
C PHE A 358 -5.14 -5.64 16.96
N PRO A 359 -5.50 -5.35 18.21
CA PRO A 359 -6.27 -6.26 19.03
C PRO A 359 -7.70 -6.42 18.50
N GLU A 360 -8.27 -7.58 18.82
CA GLU A 360 -9.61 -8.03 18.45
C GLU A 360 -10.71 -7.29 19.21
N CYS A 361 -10.50 -7.12 20.51
CA CYS A 361 -11.36 -6.32 21.37
C CYS A 361 -10.52 -5.57 22.38
N MET A 362 -11.10 -4.54 22.98
CA MET A 362 -10.54 -3.90 24.15
C MET A 362 -10.60 -4.88 25.32
N GLN A 363 -9.58 -5.71 25.48
CA GLN A 363 -9.37 -6.42 26.73
C GLN A 363 -8.94 -5.39 27.76
N LYS A 364 -9.91 -4.89 28.54
CA LYS A 364 -9.63 -4.27 29.84
C LYS A 364 -9.02 -5.34 30.73
N ARG A 365 -7.70 -5.49 30.71
CA ARG A 365 -7.03 -6.19 31.80
C ARG A 365 -6.98 -5.27 33.00
N ILE A 366 -7.50 -5.81 34.09
CA ILE A 366 -7.28 -5.37 35.45
C ILE A 366 -5.76 -5.33 35.62
N VAL A 367 -5.20 -4.12 35.62
CA VAL A 367 -3.84 -3.92 36.09
C VAL A 367 -3.90 -4.25 37.57
N ASP A 368 -3.41 -5.43 37.96
CA ASP A 368 -2.96 -5.61 39.34
C ASP A 368 -2.01 -4.45 39.62
N GLN A 369 -2.26 -3.71 40.70
CA GLN A 369 -1.70 -2.38 40.99
C GLN A 369 -0.19 -2.33 41.20
N ASP A 370 0.54 -3.40 40.85
CA ASP A 370 1.99 -3.42 40.83
C ASP A 370 2.49 -3.21 39.39
N SER A 371 3.23 -2.12 39.20
CA SER A 371 3.89 -1.75 37.95
C SER A 371 4.87 -2.85 37.50
N THR A 372 4.38 -3.86 36.79
CA THR A 372 5.22 -4.89 36.18
C THR A 372 6.06 -4.23 35.08
N THR A 373 7.30 -3.88 35.42
CA THR A 373 8.29 -3.32 34.47
C THR A 373 8.75 -4.34 33.41
N THR A 374 8.28 -5.58 33.52
CA THR A 374 8.61 -6.74 32.70
C THR A 374 7.35 -7.56 32.43
N GLY A 375 7.18 -8.01 31.20
CA GLY A 375 6.08 -8.90 30.83
C GLY A 375 6.09 -9.21 29.34
N PRO A 376 5.09 -9.95 28.84
CA PRO A 376 4.91 -10.20 27.41
C PRO A 376 4.78 -8.88 26.66
N LEU A 377 5.41 -8.77 25.50
CA LEU A 377 5.43 -7.51 24.73
C LEU A 377 4.05 -7.16 24.14
N GLU A 378 3.14 -8.12 24.02
CA GLU A 378 1.71 -7.87 23.69
C GLU A 378 0.98 -7.05 24.76
N GLN A 379 1.46 -7.09 26.00
CA GLN A 379 0.88 -6.38 27.14
C GLN A 379 1.58 -5.04 27.38
N HIS A 380 2.44 -4.61 26.46
CA HIS A 380 3.19 -3.38 26.60
C HIS A 380 2.24 -2.17 26.81
N PRO A 381 2.46 -1.31 27.83
CA PRO A 381 1.52 -0.24 28.17
C PRO A 381 1.31 0.76 27.02
N TYR A 382 2.38 1.14 26.30
CA TYR A 382 2.24 2.01 25.13
C TYR A 382 1.50 1.38 23.94
N PHE A 383 1.47 0.05 23.82
CA PHE A 383 0.68 -0.64 22.81
C PHE A 383 -0.82 -0.48 23.11
N TRP A 384 -1.26 -0.74 24.35
CA TRP A 384 -2.67 -0.54 24.71
C TRP A 384 -3.07 0.95 24.70
N LYS A 385 -2.13 1.85 25.03
CA LYS A 385 -2.36 3.30 24.89
C LYS A 385 -2.61 3.73 23.45
N ILE A 386 -1.88 3.20 22.45
CA ILE A 386 -2.16 3.53 21.04
C ILE A 386 -3.50 2.96 20.58
N VAL A 387 -3.83 1.74 21.00
CA VAL A 387 -5.11 1.10 20.67
C VAL A 387 -6.28 1.94 21.18
N GLU A 388 -6.19 2.47 22.40
CA GLU A 388 -7.23 3.32 22.99
C GLU A 388 -7.33 4.68 22.32
N LEU A 389 -6.20 5.36 22.11
CA LEU A 389 -6.20 6.73 21.56
C LEU A 389 -6.59 6.76 20.08
N LEU A 390 -6.22 5.73 19.32
CA LEU A 390 -6.48 5.63 17.89
C LEU A 390 -7.61 4.65 17.53
N ASP A 391 -8.35 4.08 18.48
CA ASP A 391 -9.50 3.19 18.21
C ASP A 391 -9.20 2.09 17.16
N LEU A 392 -8.08 1.38 17.35
CA LEU A 392 -7.52 0.45 16.35
C LEU A 392 -8.35 -0.83 16.15
N THR A 393 -9.46 -1.00 16.89
CA THR A 393 -10.36 -2.15 16.76
C THR A 393 -11.19 -2.12 15.49
N VAL A 394 -11.42 -0.94 14.91
CA VAL A 394 -12.27 -0.74 13.71
C VAL A 394 -11.56 -1.11 12.41
N THR A 395 -10.23 -1.23 12.44
CA THR A 395 -9.39 -1.44 11.25
C THR A 395 -8.43 -2.62 11.42
N CYS A 396 -7.69 -2.95 10.36
CA CYS A 396 -6.67 -3.98 10.37
C CYS A 396 -5.28 -3.40 10.10
N GLY A 397 -4.27 -4.08 10.63
CA GLY A 397 -2.89 -3.62 10.63
C GLY A 397 -2.14 -4.11 11.85
N TYR A 398 -0.96 -3.54 12.05
CA TYR A 398 -0.06 -3.91 13.12
C TYR A 398 0.76 -2.72 13.61
N VAL A 399 1.21 -2.83 14.85
CA VAL A 399 2.13 -1.90 15.49
C VAL A 399 3.54 -2.48 15.40
N THR A 400 4.49 -1.66 14.95
CA THR A 400 5.91 -2.01 14.94
C THR A 400 6.57 -1.41 16.17
N MET A 401 7.19 -2.26 16.97
CA MET A 401 8.03 -1.89 18.09
C MET A 401 9.48 -2.22 17.78
N ILE A 402 10.39 -1.34 18.19
CA ILE A 402 11.82 -1.56 18.05
C ILE A 402 12.48 -1.50 19.42
N ARG A 403 13.52 -2.32 19.60
CA ARG A 403 14.37 -2.23 20.78
C ARG A 403 15.41 -1.13 20.58
N ILE A 404 15.34 -0.09 21.39
CA ILE A 404 16.40 0.92 21.46
C ILE A 404 17.29 0.49 22.62
N GLY A 405 18.46 -0.08 22.30
CA GLY A 405 19.42 -0.46 23.33
C GLY A 405 19.59 0.67 24.35
N CYS A 406 19.32 0.44 25.63
CA CYS A 406 19.42 1.50 26.63
C CYS A 406 20.87 1.99 26.73
N SER A 407 21.09 3.29 26.56
CA SER A 407 22.40 3.95 26.76
C SER A 407 22.87 3.93 28.23
N SER A 408 21.97 3.60 29.16
CA SER A 408 22.35 3.39 30.56
C SER A 408 23.13 2.09 30.69
N LYS A 409 24.46 2.23 30.79
CA LYS A 409 25.39 1.25 31.38
C LYS A 409 25.08 0.94 32.87
N LEU A 410 23.82 0.98 33.27
CA LEU A 410 23.36 0.63 34.60
C LEU A 410 22.40 -0.55 34.43
N ASN A 411 22.91 -1.74 34.75
CA ASN A 411 22.21 -3.01 34.96
C ASN A 411 22.09 -4.05 33.82
N CYS A 412 22.69 -3.87 32.64
CA CYS A 412 22.80 -4.96 31.66
C CYS A 412 24.10 -5.79 31.76
N GLU A 413 24.92 -5.57 32.80
CA GLU A 413 26.13 -6.38 33.06
C GLU A 413 25.86 -7.64 33.91
N LYS A 414 24.65 -7.81 34.45
CA LYS A 414 24.32 -8.97 35.31
C LYS A 414 23.81 -10.22 34.58
N PHE A 415 23.55 -10.15 33.27
CA PHE A 415 23.09 -11.32 32.50
C PHE A 415 24.20 -12.19 31.91
N GLN A 416 25.49 -11.94 32.22
CA GLN A 416 26.60 -12.79 31.77
C GLN A 416 27.14 -13.79 32.81
N LYS A 417 26.52 -13.96 33.99
CA LYS A 417 27.09 -14.81 35.06
C LYS A 417 26.20 -15.88 35.70
N ALA A 418 25.05 -16.21 35.16
CA ALA A 418 24.25 -17.35 35.63
C ALA A 418 23.77 -18.21 34.46
N GLU A 419 24.65 -19.08 33.98
CA GLU A 419 24.38 -20.48 33.59
C GLU A 419 25.63 -21.06 32.91
N LYS A 420 26.50 -21.68 33.72
CA LYS A 420 27.37 -22.75 33.23
C LYS A 420 26.50 -23.99 33.07
N VAL A 421 25.77 -24.08 31.96
CA VAL A 421 25.23 -25.34 31.45
C VAL A 421 25.77 -25.48 30.03
N GLU A 422 26.36 -26.64 29.76
CA GLU A 422 27.18 -26.94 28.59
C GLU A 422 26.52 -26.52 27.27
N LYS A 423 27.00 -25.42 26.68
CA LYS A 423 26.69 -25.06 25.30
C LYS A 423 27.35 -26.07 24.36
N LYS A 424 26.57 -27.03 23.86
CA LYS A 424 26.82 -27.60 22.53
C LYS A 424 26.85 -26.42 21.55
N ARG A 425 28.04 -26.09 21.05
CA ARG A 425 28.26 -25.13 19.96
C ARG A 425 27.55 -25.65 18.71
N GLY A 426 26.28 -25.28 18.55
CA GLY A 426 25.64 -25.21 17.24
C GLY A 426 26.21 -23.99 16.53
N TYR A 427 27.14 -24.21 15.61
CA TYR A 427 27.59 -23.19 14.67
C TYR A 427 26.39 -22.82 13.77
N MET A 428 25.60 -21.81 14.15
CA MET A 428 24.76 -21.10 13.19
C MET A 428 25.65 -20.07 12.50
N MET A 429 26.02 -20.40 11.27
CA MET A 429 26.86 -19.59 10.41
C MET A 429 26.15 -18.27 10.07
N THR A 430 26.76 -17.17 10.48
CA THR A 430 26.63 -15.84 9.88
C THR A 430 27.01 -15.91 8.41
N PHE A 431 26.11 -15.50 7.52
CA PHE A 431 26.40 -15.22 6.11
C PHE A 431 25.94 -13.80 5.76
N GLY A 432 26.73 -13.16 4.89
CA GLY A 432 26.84 -11.72 4.66
C GLY A 432 25.67 -11.01 3.96
N PRO A 433 25.90 -9.75 3.53
CA PRO A 433 24.84 -8.82 3.17
C PRO A 433 24.37 -9.02 1.73
N SER A 434 23.12 -9.48 1.55
CA SER A 434 22.46 -9.62 0.24
C SER A 434 21.22 -8.71 0.07
N ALA A 435 20.97 -8.40 -1.20
CA ALA A 435 20.23 -7.30 -1.81
C ALA A 435 18.72 -7.14 -1.51
N VAL A 436 18.13 -7.87 -0.55
CA VAL A 436 16.65 -7.87 -0.33
C VAL A 436 16.26 -7.53 1.11
N ASN A 437 17.21 -7.37 2.02
CA ASN A 437 16.91 -6.87 3.36
C ASN A 437 16.62 -5.37 3.28
N SER A 438 15.33 -5.01 3.11
CA SER A 438 14.92 -3.63 3.33
C SER A 438 15.39 -3.22 4.72
N LYS A 439 16.09 -2.10 4.82
CA LYS A 439 16.55 -1.54 6.09
C LYS A 439 15.40 -0.89 6.89
N ASP A 440 14.17 -1.05 6.40
CA ASP A 440 12.95 -0.54 7.01
C ASP A 440 12.44 -1.51 8.07
N PRO A 441 12.32 -1.09 9.34
CA PRO A 441 11.76 -1.91 10.40
C PRO A 441 10.33 -2.39 10.13
N ARG A 442 9.61 -1.78 9.17
CA ARG A 442 8.24 -2.16 8.80
C ARG A 442 8.17 -3.29 7.77
N LYS A 443 9.27 -3.53 7.05
CA LYS A 443 9.37 -4.53 5.97
C LYS A 443 10.19 -5.74 6.37
N THR A 444 10.88 -5.66 7.50
CA THR A 444 11.68 -6.74 8.07
C THR A 444 10.77 -7.58 8.95
N PRO A 445 10.80 -8.92 8.84
CA PRO A 445 9.96 -9.76 9.68
C PRO A 445 10.38 -9.63 11.15
N SER A 446 9.45 -9.96 12.04
CA SER A 446 9.70 -9.94 13.49
C SER A 446 10.92 -10.80 13.86
N THR A 447 11.87 -10.21 14.58
CA THR A 447 13.10 -10.92 15.03
C THR A 447 12.89 -11.67 16.35
N CYS A 448 11.80 -11.37 17.05
CA CYS A 448 11.45 -11.95 18.33
C CYS A 448 9.97 -12.31 18.36
N ASN A 449 9.62 -13.34 19.13
CA ASN A 449 8.24 -13.73 19.34
C ASN A 449 7.59 -12.79 20.36
N SER A 450 6.27 -12.62 20.26
CA SER A 450 5.47 -11.78 21.14
C SER A 450 5.46 -12.27 22.61
N ASP A 451 5.68 -13.57 22.81
CA ASP A 451 5.83 -14.23 24.12
C ASP A 451 7.16 -13.92 24.84
N THR A 452 8.09 -13.21 24.19
CA THR A 452 9.36 -12.87 24.83
C THR A 452 9.11 -11.90 26.00
N VAL A 453 9.55 -12.31 27.19
CA VAL A 453 9.47 -11.47 28.38
C VAL A 453 10.73 -10.61 28.43
N ASP A 454 10.56 -9.30 28.29
CA ASP A 454 11.65 -8.33 28.40
C ASP A 454 11.19 -7.11 29.22
N HIS A 455 12.13 -6.26 29.58
CA HIS A 455 11.83 -4.97 30.18
C HIS A 455 11.15 -4.06 29.16
N TYR A 456 9.96 -3.56 29.49
CA TYR A 456 9.20 -2.64 28.64
C TYR A 456 9.98 -1.36 28.30
N SER A 457 10.88 -0.90 29.19
CA SER A 457 11.72 0.28 28.94
C SER A 457 12.73 0.12 27.78
N CYS A 458 13.05 -1.10 27.38
CA CYS A 458 13.96 -1.36 26.26
C CYS A 458 13.27 -1.20 24.90
N TRP A 459 11.95 -1.20 24.89
CA TRP A 459 11.13 -1.19 23.69
C TRP A 459 10.46 0.16 23.52
N THR A 460 10.43 0.65 22.28
CA THR A 460 9.68 1.85 21.95
C THR A 460 8.80 1.58 20.75
N LEU A 461 7.71 2.33 20.69
CA LEU A 461 6.87 2.39 19.51
C LEU A 461 7.61 3.02 18.32
N TYR A 462 7.65 2.33 17.19
CA TYR A 462 8.27 2.81 15.96
C TYR A 462 7.25 3.35 14.95
N ASP A 463 6.24 2.56 14.60
CA ASP A 463 5.21 2.98 13.64
C ASP A 463 3.91 2.18 13.84
N CYS A 464 2.81 2.70 13.31
CA CYS A 464 1.50 2.03 13.27
C CYS A 464 1.13 1.83 11.79
N VAL A 465 1.17 0.60 11.31
CA VAL A 465 0.99 0.30 9.89
C VAL A 465 -0.41 -0.28 9.65
N PHE A 466 -1.16 0.34 8.75
CA PHE A 466 -2.52 -0.10 8.40
C PHE A 466 -2.51 -0.95 7.13
N GLY A 467 -3.33 -2.01 7.11
CA GLY A 467 -3.52 -2.90 5.97
C GLY A 467 -3.02 -4.33 6.21
N VAL A 468 -2.94 -5.11 5.14
CA VAL A 468 -2.61 -6.54 5.19
C VAL A 468 -1.14 -6.77 4.84
N PRO A 469 -0.32 -7.31 5.76
CA PRO A 469 1.09 -7.56 5.50
C PRO A 469 1.29 -8.76 4.59
N LEU A 470 2.13 -8.61 3.57
CA LEU A 470 2.46 -9.71 2.64
C LEU A 470 3.83 -10.34 2.94
N PHE A 471 4.64 -9.70 3.79
CA PHE A 471 6.03 -10.07 4.03
C PHE A 471 6.29 -10.66 5.42
N ASP A 472 5.22 -10.97 6.15
CA ASP A 472 5.30 -11.71 7.41
C ASP A 472 4.12 -12.68 7.46
N LYS A 473 4.42 -13.98 7.37
CA LYS A 473 3.40 -15.05 7.31
C LYS A 473 2.57 -15.15 8.58
N ARG A 474 3.20 -15.01 9.75
CA ARG A 474 2.50 -15.15 11.04
C ARG A 474 1.55 -13.98 11.22
N LEU A 475 2.04 -12.78 10.92
CA LEU A 475 1.27 -11.55 11.01
C LEU A 475 0.12 -11.52 9.99
N ASN A 476 0.38 -11.97 8.76
CA ASN A 476 -0.66 -12.09 7.73
C ASN A 476 -1.77 -13.03 8.17
N ALA A 477 -1.41 -14.23 8.66
CA ALA A 477 -2.40 -15.21 9.11
C ALA A 477 -3.30 -14.66 10.22
N SER A 478 -2.72 -13.99 11.22
CA SER A 478 -3.48 -13.35 12.32
C SER A 478 -4.39 -12.22 11.81
N ILE A 479 -3.91 -11.38 10.90
CA ILE A 479 -4.72 -10.28 10.33
C ILE A 479 -5.82 -10.80 9.41
N CYS A 480 -5.55 -11.84 8.61
CA CYS A 480 -6.55 -12.51 7.80
C CYS A 480 -7.60 -13.19 8.70
N GLU A 481 -7.22 -13.92 9.75
CA GLU A 481 -8.20 -14.46 10.71
C GLU A 481 -9.11 -13.36 11.28
N LYS A 482 -8.53 -12.21 11.65
CA LYS A 482 -9.29 -11.05 12.14
C LYS A 482 -10.27 -10.49 11.12
N LEU A 483 -9.89 -10.38 9.84
CA LEU A 483 -10.79 -9.90 8.79
C LEU A 483 -12.06 -10.77 8.67
N LEU A 484 -11.96 -12.06 9.02
CA LEU A 484 -13.04 -13.06 8.94
C LEU A 484 -13.92 -12.93 10.17
N THR A 485 -13.32 -13.06 11.34
CA THR A 485 -14.00 -13.10 12.64
C THR A 485 -14.81 -11.83 12.92
N PHE A 486 -14.30 -10.67 12.50
CA PHE A 486 -14.93 -9.38 12.76
C PHE A 486 -15.73 -8.84 11.58
N GLU A 487 -15.84 -9.61 10.50
CA GLU A 487 -16.53 -9.21 9.29
C GLU A 487 -16.18 -7.78 8.87
N LEU A 488 -14.89 -7.40 8.95
CA LEU A 488 -14.44 -6.03 8.61
C LEU A 488 -14.71 -5.70 7.14
N VAL A 489 -14.90 -6.75 6.33
CA VAL A 489 -15.25 -6.71 4.92
C VAL A 489 -16.77 -6.53 4.70
N ASN A 490 -17.60 -6.66 5.75
CA ASN A 490 -19.04 -6.44 5.68
C ASN A 490 -19.38 -4.94 5.61
N PHE A 491 -20.50 -4.62 4.98
CA PHE A 491 -20.89 -3.26 4.60
C PHE A 491 -21.01 -2.30 5.79
N THR A 492 -21.54 -2.75 6.92
CA THR A 492 -21.69 -1.95 8.16
C THR A 492 -20.33 -1.58 8.74
N ASN A 493 -19.41 -2.55 8.86
CA ASN A 493 -18.07 -2.32 9.39
C ASN A 493 -17.19 -1.53 8.41
N ALA A 494 -17.39 -1.72 7.10
CA ALA A 494 -16.74 -0.92 6.07
C ALA A 494 -17.09 0.58 6.19
N LYS A 495 -18.33 0.92 6.55
CA LYS A 495 -18.73 2.31 6.86
C LYS A 495 -18.10 2.84 8.14
N ALA A 496 -17.94 2.00 9.17
CA ALA A 496 -17.21 2.39 10.37
C ALA A 496 -15.73 2.71 10.05
N SER A 497 -15.09 1.89 9.21
CA SER A 497 -13.73 2.14 8.71
C SER A 497 -13.61 3.44 7.90
N LEU A 498 -14.64 3.79 7.11
CA LEU A 498 -14.72 5.05 6.39
C LEU A 498 -14.68 6.26 7.35
N ALA A 499 -15.56 6.24 8.37
CA ALA A 499 -15.64 7.29 9.38
C ALA A 499 -14.34 7.39 10.19
N PHE A 500 -13.77 6.23 10.54
CA PHE A 500 -12.48 6.11 11.20
C PHE A 500 -11.35 6.80 10.42
N ASN A 501 -11.15 6.41 9.15
CA ASN A 501 -10.08 6.96 8.32
C ASN A 501 -10.26 8.46 8.08
N THR A 502 -11.50 8.93 7.91
CA THR A 502 -11.79 10.37 7.76
C THR A 502 -11.42 11.15 9.02
N LYS A 503 -11.82 10.66 10.20
CA LYS A 503 -11.51 11.27 11.49
C LYS A 503 -10.00 11.30 11.73
N LEU A 504 -9.32 10.18 11.55
CA LEU A 504 -7.89 10.07 11.78
C LEU A 504 -7.10 10.96 10.81
N LEU A 505 -7.47 11.00 9.53
CA LEU A 505 -6.81 11.88 8.55
C LEU A 505 -6.98 13.35 8.92
N HIS A 506 -8.16 13.75 9.40
CA HIS A 506 -8.40 15.12 9.85
C HIS A 506 -7.51 15.48 11.05
N GLN A 507 -7.37 14.57 12.03
CA GLN A 507 -6.48 14.78 13.19
C GLN A 507 -5.01 14.93 12.77
N VAL A 508 -4.53 14.07 11.86
CA VAL A 508 -3.17 14.14 11.33
C VAL A 508 -2.94 15.44 10.55
N LYS A 509 -3.87 15.83 9.67
CA LYS A 509 -3.79 17.11 8.95
C LYS A 509 -3.79 18.31 9.88
N ALA A 510 -4.62 18.29 10.93
CA ALA A 510 -4.65 19.33 11.94
C ALA A 510 -3.32 19.41 12.73
N PHE A 511 -2.69 18.26 13.00
CA PHE A 511 -1.35 18.22 13.60
C PHE A 511 -0.29 18.82 12.68
N ILE A 512 -0.27 18.43 11.40
CA ILE A 512 0.66 18.96 10.40
C ILE A 512 0.50 20.48 10.26
N ALA A 513 -0.74 20.97 10.21
CA ALA A 513 -1.04 22.40 10.05
C ALA A 513 -0.46 23.26 11.18
N LYS A 514 -0.32 22.75 12.41
CA LYS A 514 0.30 23.48 13.53
C LYS A 514 1.78 23.84 13.29
N TYR A 515 2.45 23.09 12.43
CA TYR A 515 3.87 23.26 12.12
C TYR A 515 4.11 23.70 10.68
N GLN A 516 3.06 24.10 9.97
CA GLN A 516 3.16 24.79 8.68
C GLN A 516 2.89 26.27 8.88
N THR A 517 3.71 27.12 8.28
CA THR A 517 3.61 28.57 8.39
C THR A 517 2.53 29.05 7.41
N GLU A 518 1.60 29.91 7.86
CA GLU A 518 0.51 30.43 7.01
C GLU A 518 1.00 31.23 5.78
N SER A 519 2.28 31.64 5.72
CA SER A 519 2.79 32.56 4.70
C SER A 519 2.83 32.02 3.26
N VAL A 520 2.63 30.72 3.05
CA VAL A 520 2.69 30.07 1.72
C VAL A 520 1.29 29.69 1.20
N ALA A 521 0.21 29.98 1.95
CA ALA A 521 -1.16 29.66 1.51
C ALA A 521 -1.56 30.32 0.17
N GLN A 522 -0.86 31.38 -0.25
CA GLN A 522 -1.15 32.11 -1.50
C GLN A 522 -0.42 31.56 -2.74
N SER A 523 0.59 30.70 -2.61
CA SER A 523 1.33 30.12 -3.75
C SER A 523 1.03 28.64 -4.02
N ARG A 524 0.10 28.02 -3.27
CA ARG A 524 -0.29 26.61 -3.43
C ARG A 524 -1.21 26.32 -4.62
N GLN A 525 -1.55 27.29 -5.47
CA GLN A 525 -2.43 27.05 -6.63
C GLN A 525 -1.82 26.11 -7.69
N HIS A 526 -0.54 25.72 -7.58
CA HIS A 526 0.11 24.82 -8.56
C HIS A 526 0.98 23.69 -7.96
N SER A 527 0.94 23.43 -6.65
CA SER A 527 1.72 22.33 -6.04
C SER A 527 0.81 21.21 -5.56
N ASP A 528 0.98 19.99 -6.10
CA ASP A 528 0.31 18.73 -5.77
C ASP A 528 -0.47 18.69 -4.44
N ASP A 529 -1.73 19.15 -4.44
CA ASP A 529 -2.66 19.13 -3.28
C ASP A 529 -2.89 17.74 -2.70
N ASN A 530 -2.42 16.70 -3.39
CA ASN A 530 -2.62 15.31 -3.04
C ASN A 530 -1.41 14.68 -2.33
N ALA A 531 -0.24 15.31 -2.24
CA ALA A 531 0.93 14.70 -1.58
C ALA A 531 1.04 15.07 -0.09
N ALA A 532 1.76 14.24 0.69
CA ALA A 532 2.12 14.60 2.05
C ALA A 532 3.08 15.82 2.02
N PRO A 533 2.77 16.91 2.73
CA PRO A 533 3.53 18.14 2.59
C PRO A 533 4.92 18.02 3.20
N TYR A 534 5.91 18.68 2.60
CA TYR A 534 7.24 18.78 3.18
C TYR A 534 7.24 19.64 4.45
N PRO A 535 8.10 19.34 5.44
CA PRO A 535 8.31 20.20 6.59
C PRO A 535 8.90 21.56 6.18
N GLU A 536 8.30 22.64 6.67
CA GLU A 536 8.76 24.01 6.47
C GLU A 536 9.73 24.48 7.57
N VAL A 537 9.61 23.85 8.75
CA VAL A 537 10.43 24.06 9.93
C VAL A 537 11.07 22.73 10.35
N ASN A 538 12.19 22.80 11.07
CA ASN A 538 12.77 21.60 11.66
C ASN A 538 12.05 21.28 12.98
N LEU A 539 11.77 20.01 13.23
CA LEU A 539 11.07 19.56 14.43
C LEU A 539 11.90 18.54 15.18
N LEU A 540 11.97 18.68 16.50
CA LEU A 540 12.59 17.73 17.40
C LEU A 540 11.51 17.11 18.29
N PHE A 541 11.43 15.78 18.28
CA PHE A 541 10.67 15.03 19.27
C PHE A 541 11.60 14.55 20.38
N HIS A 542 11.37 15.02 21.61
CA HIS A 542 12.13 14.64 22.80
C HIS A 542 11.21 14.57 24.02
N GLU A 543 11.29 13.50 24.80
CA GLU A 543 10.55 13.31 26.06
C GLU A 543 9.02 13.54 25.95
N GLY A 544 8.42 13.11 24.83
CA GLY A 544 6.97 13.19 24.61
C GLY A 544 6.48 14.51 24.00
N GLU A 545 7.39 15.46 23.77
CA GLU A 545 7.07 16.78 23.19
C GLU A 545 7.67 16.94 21.79
N VAL A 546 6.95 17.66 20.92
CA VAL A 546 7.42 18.05 19.58
C VAL A 546 7.64 19.56 19.57
N THR A 547 8.90 19.97 19.50
CA THR A 547 9.32 21.38 19.53
C THR A 547 9.96 21.79 18.21
N ILE A 548 9.81 23.04 17.82
CA ILE A 548 10.56 23.62 16.69
C ILE A 548 12.04 23.71 17.09
N TRP A 549 12.92 23.22 16.22
CA TRP A 549 14.36 23.21 16.46
C TRP A 549 15.09 24.15 15.50
N ASP A 550 15.66 25.22 16.04
CA ASP A 550 16.48 26.13 15.25
C ASP A 550 17.91 25.60 15.14
N VAL A 551 18.46 25.68 13.93
CA VAL A 551 19.80 25.17 13.63
C VAL A 551 20.83 26.14 14.19
N CYS A 552 21.65 25.67 15.14
CA CYS A 552 22.81 26.41 15.65
C CYS A 552 23.92 26.58 14.59
#